data_AF-A0A674MUF8-F1
#
_entry.id   AF-A0A674MUF8-F1
#
_cell.length_a   1.000
_cell.length_b   1.000
_cell.length_c   1.000
_cell.angle_alpha   90.00
_cell.angle_beta   90.00
_cell.angle_gamma   90.00
#
_symmetry.space_group_name_H-M   'P 1'
#
loop_
_entity.id
_entity.type
_entity.pdbx_description
1 polymer ?
#
loop_
_entity_poly.entity_id
_entity_poly.type
_entity_poly.pdbx_seq_one_letter_code
_entity_poly.pdbx_strand_id
1 'polypeptide(L)'
;VNFNAKSNLNVMFSSLYIIRKGEGLVPHHHYAISGTKKLSALEVGGVCRLSTESSLRRCRTPDGKICSGRGKCECGVCFCTASDPGKFYGPRCECQEWVCATFNGKTCNDRGYCDCGSCECDEGWSGDACQLQEECNLSKKKSKELCKNPQGVVCSKRGSCHCGSCMCDDSDNRGLVTGVFCECDDSECLDEDTGEVCGGHGQCYCGNCYCAAGWHGDKCEFQCDISPWESKRRCTSPDGKICSNRGTCVCGECNCYDVDPSGDWGDIHGDTCECDERNCHATYDRYTDDFCSGHGQCNCGKCSCKEGWTGKKCEHPFSCPLSLESSMKKCHGTSNLPCFGRGQCLCGQCTCHPPGDTRIHGKICECDDRQCENMSGEVCGGHGYCSCGRCICQEGWFGKLCQFPRSCDMSDTQSRELCETSDGVFCSGKGSCHCGQCICNPKDWWVSGEYCECDDRECDKHDGLVCTGNGFCNCGTCECWDGWTGNACEIWVGAEY
;
A
#
# COMPACT_ATOMS: atom_id res chain seq x y z
N VAL A 1 -52.02 -45.91 -30.61
CA VAL A 1 -52.49 -44.82 -29.74
C VAL A 1 -51.99 -43.51 -30.32
N ASN A 2 -52.83 -42.48 -30.29
CA ASN A 2 -52.84 -41.26 -31.12
C ASN A 2 -51.79 -40.16 -30.82
N PHE A 3 -51.71 -39.22 -31.78
CA PHE A 3 -51.16 -37.83 -31.84
C PHE A 3 -49.63 -37.62 -32.06
N ASN A 4 -49.09 -37.14 -33.20
CA ASN A 4 -49.15 -35.85 -33.98
C ASN A 4 -48.61 -34.61 -33.21
N ALA A 5 -47.77 -33.67 -33.71
CA ALA A 5 -47.20 -33.29 -35.03
C ALA A 5 -45.93 -32.39 -34.80
N LYS A 6 -44.80 -32.49 -35.54
CA LYS A 6 -44.30 -31.63 -36.68
C LYS A 6 -44.39 -30.09 -36.45
N SER A 7 -43.47 -29.19 -36.83
CA SER A 7 -42.21 -29.18 -37.60
C SER A 7 -41.69 -27.71 -37.76
N ASN A 8 -40.36 -27.52 -37.81
CA ASN A 8 -39.55 -26.58 -38.63
C ASN A 8 -39.93 -25.12 -38.97
N LEU A 9 -38.88 -24.27 -38.85
CA LEU A 9 -38.30 -23.30 -39.82
C LEU A 9 -38.29 -21.79 -39.45
N ASN A 10 -37.10 -21.20 -39.66
CA ASN A 10 -36.70 -19.80 -39.92
C ASN A 10 -37.80 -18.73 -40.10
N VAL A 11 -37.51 -17.50 -39.63
CA VAL A 11 -37.39 -16.27 -40.44
C VAL A 11 -37.34 -15.01 -39.56
N MET A 12 -36.48 -14.07 -39.97
CA MET A 12 -36.41 -12.66 -39.58
C MET A 12 -37.77 -11.94 -39.56
N PHE A 13 -38.04 -11.12 -38.55
CA PHE A 13 -39.05 -10.04 -38.59
C PHE A 13 -38.41 -8.81 -37.88
N SER A 14 -38.10 -7.70 -38.54
CA SER A 14 -39.00 -6.70 -39.16
C SER A 14 -40.06 -6.18 -38.21
N SER A 15 -39.77 -5.05 -37.56
CA SER A 15 -40.81 -4.12 -37.08
C SER A 15 -40.90 -2.94 -38.05
N LEU A 16 -41.95 -2.98 -38.86
CA LEU A 16 -42.49 -1.83 -39.60
C LEU A 16 -43.02 -0.81 -38.58
N TYR A 17 -42.56 0.44 -38.65
CA TYR A 17 -43.34 1.59 -38.19
C TYR A 17 -43.77 2.41 -39.41
N ILE A 18 -45.06 2.70 -39.42
CA ILE A 18 -45.83 3.31 -40.50
C ILE A 18 -45.46 4.79 -40.65
N ILE A 19 -45.14 5.19 -41.88
CA ILE A 19 -45.06 6.58 -42.32
C ILE A 19 -46.47 7.17 -42.34
N ARG A 20 -46.73 8.23 -41.56
CA ARG A 20 -47.76 9.24 -41.86
C ARG A 20 -47.09 10.57 -42.14
N LYS A 21 -47.32 11.08 -43.35
CA LYS A 21 -47.03 12.45 -43.83
C LYS A 21 -47.98 13.47 -43.19
N GLY A 22 -47.48 14.71 -43.06
CA GLY A 22 -48.25 15.94 -42.75
C GLY A 22 -47.40 16.85 -41.85
N GLU A 23 -46.34 17.48 -42.38
CA GLU A 23 -46.31 18.84 -42.95
C GLU A 23 -46.49 19.96 -41.91
N GLY A 24 -45.38 20.67 -41.68
CA GLY A 24 -45.23 21.84 -40.82
C GLY A 24 -43.78 22.32 -40.83
N LEU A 25 -43.24 22.58 -42.02
CA LEU A 25 -41.89 23.10 -42.25
C LEU A 25 -41.82 24.58 -41.83
N VAL A 26 -40.94 24.90 -40.88
CA VAL A 26 -40.39 26.25 -40.65
C VAL A 26 -38.86 26.08 -40.51
N PRO A 27 -38.04 26.94 -41.14
CA PRO A 27 -36.85 26.47 -41.86
C PRO A 27 -35.63 26.29 -40.97
N HIS A 28 -35.00 25.12 -41.08
CA HIS A 28 -33.65 24.87 -40.58
C HIS A 28 -32.64 25.78 -41.28
N HIS A 29 -32.05 26.71 -40.53
CA HIS A 29 -30.77 27.32 -40.88
C HIS A 29 -29.65 26.78 -39.98
N HIS A 30 -29.42 25.47 -40.03
CA HIS A 30 -28.14 24.89 -39.62
C HIS A 30 -27.39 24.46 -40.88
N TYR A 31 -26.32 25.20 -41.19
CA TYR A 31 -25.36 24.85 -42.24
C TYR A 31 -24.63 23.56 -41.85
N ALA A 32 -25.22 22.42 -42.20
CA ALA A 32 -24.48 21.18 -42.36
C ALA A 32 -23.69 21.30 -43.67
N ILE A 33 -22.37 21.46 -43.60
CA ILE A 33 -21.50 21.34 -44.77
C ILE A 33 -21.33 19.83 -45.04
N SER A 34 -22.35 19.25 -45.67
CA SER A 34 -22.20 18.05 -46.49
C SER A 34 -21.46 18.46 -47.76
N GLY A 35 -20.44 17.71 -48.16
CA GLY A 35 -19.52 18.07 -49.23
C GLY A 35 -20.24 18.41 -50.54
N THR A 36 -20.28 19.70 -50.87
CA THR A 36 -20.16 20.26 -52.23
C THR A 36 -20.17 21.80 -52.14
N LYS A 37 -19.00 22.39 -52.43
CA LYS A 37 -18.74 23.81 -52.81
C LYS A 37 -19.61 24.89 -52.14
N LYS A 38 -19.24 25.28 -50.93
CA LYS A 38 -19.20 26.70 -50.56
C LYS A 38 -17.74 27.11 -50.55
N LEU A 39 -17.30 27.85 -51.57
CA LEU A 39 -15.99 28.51 -51.53
C LEU A 39 -15.97 29.38 -50.28
N SER A 40 -15.17 28.99 -49.28
CA SER A 40 -14.70 29.95 -48.29
C SER A 40 -13.98 31.06 -49.07
N ALA A 41 -14.11 32.31 -48.65
CA ALA A 41 -13.41 33.44 -49.30
C ALA A 41 -11.86 33.32 -49.30
N LEU A 42 -11.34 32.21 -48.76
CA LEU A 42 -9.93 31.87 -48.57
C LEU A 42 -9.41 30.81 -49.57
N GLU A 43 -10.29 30.21 -50.38
CA GLU A 43 -9.91 29.19 -51.38
C GLU A 43 -10.30 29.61 -52.80
N VAL A 44 -9.33 29.62 -53.71
CA VAL A 44 -9.57 29.77 -55.15
C VAL A 44 -9.06 28.51 -55.84
N GLY A 45 -9.96 27.78 -56.51
CA GLY A 45 -9.59 26.53 -57.19
C GLY A 45 -9.23 25.36 -56.28
N GLY A 46 -9.63 25.40 -54.99
CA GLY A 46 -9.29 24.36 -54.01
C GLY A 46 -7.89 24.48 -53.42
N VAL A 47 -7.21 25.62 -53.66
CA VAL A 47 -5.90 25.92 -53.09
C VAL A 47 -6.06 27.01 -52.03
N CYS A 48 -5.54 26.74 -50.83
CA CYS A 48 -5.58 27.66 -49.70
C CYS A 48 -4.72 28.90 -49.95
N ARG A 49 -5.27 30.10 -49.73
CA ARG A 49 -4.53 31.39 -49.83
C ARG A 49 -3.65 31.71 -48.61
N LEU A 50 -3.85 31.01 -47.49
CA LEU A 50 -3.05 31.23 -46.27
C LEU A 50 -1.75 30.44 -46.33
N SER A 51 -0.67 31.01 -45.79
CA SER A 51 0.51 30.22 -45.46
C SER A 51 0.17 29.14 -44.44
N THR A 52 0.89 28.02 -44.45
CA THR A 52 0.68 26.91 -43.51
C THR A 52 0.68 27.38 -42.06
N GLU A 53 1.58 28.30 -41.72
CA GLU A 53 1.64 28.90 -40.38
C GLU A 53 0.42 29.77 -40.06
N SER A 54 -0.06 30.58 -41.02
CA SER A 54 -1.25 31.43 -40.84
C SER A 54 -2.55 30.63 -40.76
N SER A 55 -2.63 29.52 -41.48
CA SER A 55 -3.72 28.54 -41.40
C SER A 55 -3.75 27.93 -39.99
N LEU A 56 -2.63 27.39 -39.53
CA LEU A 56 -2.53 26.76 -38.21
C LEU A 56 -2.80 27.76 -37.08
N ARG A 57 -2.35 29.01 -37.17
CA ARG A 57 -2.64 30.04 -36.17
C ARG A 57 -4.14 30.30 -35.97
N ARG A 58 -4.96 30.24 -37.03
CA ARG A 58 -6.42 30.45 -36.92
C ARG A 58 -7.14 29.29 -36.25
N CYS A 59 -6.66 28.08 -36.47
CA CYS A 59 -7.19 26.86 -35.87
C CYS A 59 -6.65 26.59 -34.46
N ARG A 60 -5.64 27.37 -34.02
CA ARG A 60 -5.00 27.19 -32.72
C ARG A 60 -5.90 27.75 -31.61
N THR A 61 -6.08 26.95 -30.57
CA THR A 61 -6.79 27.32 -29.33
C THR A 61 -5.82 28.01 -28.35
N PRO A 62 -6.33 28.70 -27.30
CA PRO A 62 -5.48 29.37 -26.30
C PRO A 62 -4.50 28.44 -25.58
N ASP A 63 -4.87 27.16 -25.42
CA ASP A 63 -4.03 26.07 -24.88
C ASP A 63 -3.04 25.48 -25.92
N GLY A 64 -2.89 26.12 -27.09
CA GLY A 64 -1.90 25.77 -28.10
C GLY A 64 -2.26 24.60 -29.02
N LYS A 65 -3.39 23.92 -28.79
CA LYS A 65 -3.86 22.80 -29.62
C LYS A 65 -4.43 23.28 -30.95
N ILE A 66 -4.35 22.44 -31.98
CA ILE A 66 -5.00 22.70 -33.26
C ILE A 66 -6.37 22.01 -33.25
N CYS A 67 -7.44 22.79 -33.45
CA CYS A 67 -8.82 22.29 -33.43
C CYS A 67 -9.15 21.49 -32.16
N SER A 68 -8.71 22.00 -31.00
CA SER A 68 -8.89 21.39 -29.68
C SER A 68 -8.36 19.94 -29.58
N GLY A 69 -7.50 19.51 -30.52
CA GLY A 69 -7.03 18.12 -30.64
C GLY A 69 -8.06 17.13 -31.18
N ARG A 70 -9.24 17.62 -31.62
CA ARG A 70 -10.42 16.83 -31.99
C ARG A 70 -10.83 17.07 -33.46
N GLY A 71 -9.91 17.59 -34.27
CA GLY A 71 -10.16 17.90 -35.67
C GLY A 71 -8.89 18.21 -36.46
N LYS A 72 -9.03 18.38 -37.77
CA LYS A 72 -7.96 18.77 -38.69
C LYS A 72 -8.14 20.21 -39.13
N CYS A 73 -7.06 20.98 -39.18
CA CYS A 73 -7.10 22.35 -39.69
C CYS A 73 -6.82 22.37 -41.19
N GLU A 74 -7.80 22.82 -41.99
CA GLU A 74 -7.60 23.06 -43.41
C GLU A 74 -7.94 24.52 -43.73
N CYS A 75 -6.97 25.24 -44.27
CA CYS A 75 -7.06 26.67 -44.62
C CYS A 75 -7.62 27.61 -43.54
N GLY A 76 -7.26 27.40 -42.28
CA GLY A 76 -7.71 28.22 -41.15
C GLY A 76 -9.11 27.88 -40.65
N VAL A 77 -9.67 26.75 -41.08
CA VAL A 77 -10.95 26.21 -40.64
C VAL A 77 -10.73 24.83 -40.03
N CYS A 78 -11.39 24.56 -38.90
CA CYS A 78 -11.32 23.27 -38.24
C CYS A 78 -12.39 22.30 -38.77
N PHE A 79 -11.94 21.12 -39.17
CA PHE A 79 -12.75 19.98 -39.58
C PHE A 79 -12.77 18.96 -38.45
N CYS A 80 -13.84 18.97 -37.67
CA CYS A 80 -13.96 18.16 -36.46
C CYS A 80 -14.15 16.68 -36.80
N THR A 81 -13.34 15.82 -36.19
CA THR A 81 -13.40 14.36 -36.39
C THR A 81 -14.45 13.77 -35.46
N ALA A 82 -15.53 13.24 -36.02
CA ALA A 82 -16.58 12.54 -35.27
C ALA A 82 -16.26 11.05 -35.19
N SER A 83 -15.83 10.59 -34.02
CA SER A 83 -15.74 9.16 -33.69
C SER A 83 -16.88 8.89 -32.69
N ASP A 84 -18.04 8.45 -33.19
CA ASP A 84 -19.38 8.17 -32.56
C ASP A 84 -19.58 8.22 -31.01
N PRO A 85 -20.82 8.52 -30.50
CA PRO A 85 -21.84 9.49 -30.91
C PRO A 85 -21.77 10.78 -30.06
N GLY A 86 -21.81 11.91 -30.77
CA GLY A 86 -21.66 13.27 -30.25
C GLY A 86 -20.68 14.00 -31.18
N LYS A 87 -21.19 14.64 -32.23
CA LYS A 87 -20.35 15.37 -33.18
C LYS A 87 -19.65 16.50 -32.42
N PHE A 88 -18.32 16.54 -32.45
CA PHE A 88 -17.62 17.75 -32.03
C PHE A 88 -17.92 18.86 -33.04
N TYR A 89 -18.28 20.04 -32.56
CA TYR A 89 -18.59 21.19 -33.39
C TYR A 89 -18.01 22.48 -32.76
N GLY A 90 -18.25 23.61 -33.40
CA GLY A 90 -17.63 24.89 -33.03
C GLY A 90 -16.43 25.23 -33.93
N PRO A 91 -16.02 26.51 -33.96
CA PRO A 91 -14.98 27.01 -34.87
C PRO A 91 -13.60 26.38 -34.65
N ARG A 92 -13.36 25.77 -33.48
CA ARG A 92 -12.14 25.03 -33.14
C ARG A 92 -12.43 23.63 -32.60
N CYS A 93 -13.60 23.04 -32.84
CA CYS A 93 -14.00 21.73 -32.32
C CYS A 93 -13.99 21.63 -30.77
N GLU A 94 -14.31 22.75 -30.13
CA GLU A 94 -14.35 22.91 -28.69
C GLU A 94 -15.67 22.42 -28.07
N CYS A 95 -16.75 22.33 -28.87
CA CYS A 95 -18.08 21.98 -28.39
C CYS A 95 -18.37 20.48 -28.56
N GLN A 96 -19.08 19.89 -27.59
CA GLN A 96 -19.65 18.55 -27.67
C GLN A 96 -21.05 18.57 -27.03
N GLU A 97 -21.96 17.74 -27.54
CA GLU A 97 -23.36 17.66 -27.12
C GLU A 97 -23.56 17.22 -25.65
N TRP A 98 -22.57 16.58 -25.03
CA TRP A 98 -22.61 16.14 -23.63
C TRP A 98 -22.12 17.20 -22.62
N VAL A 99 -21.71 18.38 -23.10
CA VAL A 99 -21.23 19.48 -22.23
C VAL A 99 -22.38 20.26 -21.60
N CYS A 100 -23.57 20.24 -22.22
CA CYS A 100 -24.73 20.95 -21.70
C CYS A 100 -25.34 20.25 -20.49
N ALA A 101 -26.03 21.03 -19.65
CA ALA A 101 -26.65 20.53 -18.43
C ALA A 101 -27.66 19.40 -18.74
N THR A 102 -27.63 18.37 -17.90
CA THR A 102 -28.49 17.19 -18.03
C THR A 102 -29.52 17.15 -16.91
N PHE A 103 -30.74 16.77 -17.24
CA PHE A 103 -31.80 16.49 -16.26
C PHE A 103 -32.40 15.12 -16.54
N ASN A 104 -32.53 14.27 -15.50
CA ASN A 104 -32.97 12.87 -15.64
C ASN A 104 -32.19 12.07 -16.71
N GLY A 105 -30.88 12.32 -16.83
CA GLY A 105 -30.01 11.63 -17.80
C GLY A 105 -30.20 12.07 -19.26
N LYS A 106 -30.92 13.18 -19.50
CA LYS A 106 -31.15 13.74 -20.84
C LYS A 106 -30.56 15.14 -20.93
N THR A 107 -29.74 15.39 -21.95
CA THR A 107 -29.19 16.72 -22.26
C THR A 107 -30.32 17.69 -22.58
N CYS A 108 -30.35 18.85 -21.92
CA CYS A 108 -31.43 19.83 -22.05
C CYS A 108 -32.84 19.23 -21.89
N ASN A 109 -32.95 18.15 -21.10
CA ASN A 109 -34.19 17.44 -20.78
C ASN A 109 -35.02 16.97 -22.00
N ASP A 110 -34.43 16.88 -23.19
CA ASP A 110 -35.14 16.75 -24.49
C ASP A 110 -36.22 17.85 -24.72
N ARG A 111 -36.07 19.02 -24.08
CA ARG A 111 -36.98 20.18 -24.13
C ARG A 111 -36.24 21.46 -24.54
N GLY A 112 -35.18 21.28 -25.31
CA GLY A 112 -34.32 22.35 -25.78
C GLY A 112 -33.19 21.76 -26.61
N TYR A 113 -32.35 22.64 -27.16
CA TYR A 113 -31.15 22.23 -27.87
C TYR A 113 -29.89 22.70 -27.13
N CYS A 114 -28.86 21.86 -27.15
CA CYS A 114 -27.56 22.20 -26.57
C CYS A 114 -26.77 23.08 -27.55
N ASP A 115 -26.52 24.33 -27.18
CA ASP A 115 -25.59 25.23 -27.85
C ASP A 115 -24.30 25.38 -27.04
N CYS A 116 -23.29 24.58 -27.41
CA CYS A 116 -21.92 24.67 -26.90
C CYS A 116 -21.79 24.86 -25.36
N GLY A 117 -22.51 24.04 -24.59
CA GLY A 117 -22.48 24.06 -23.12
C GLY A 117 -23.65 24.80 -22.46
N SER A 118 -24.49 25.51 -23.23
CA SER A 118 -25.73 26.12 -22.75
C SER A 118 -26.96 25.45 -23.35
N CYS A 119 -28.02 25.26 -22.56
CA CYS A 119 -29.29 24.76 -23.06
C CYS A 119 -30.20 25.91 -23.50
N GLU A 120 -30.61 25.88 -24.76
CA GLU A 120 -31.59 26.79 -25.32
C GLU A 120 -32.96 26.10 -25.29
N CYS A 121 -33.81 26.52 -24.36
CA CYS A 121 -35.06 25.83 -24.04
C CYS A 121 -36.19 26.12 -25.02
N ASP A 122 -37.02 25.10 -25.23
CA ASP A 122 -38.25 25.19 -26.00
C ASP A 122 -39.26 26.12 -25.30
N GLU A 123 -40.18 26.70 -26.07
CA GLU A 123 -41.21 27.61 -25.56
C GLU A 123 -42.01 27.00 -24.39
N GLY A 124 -42.07 27.71 -23.26
CA GLY A 124 -42.71 27.25 -22.02
C GLY A 124 -41.82 26.45 -21.07
N TRP A 125 -40.52 26.32 -21.37
CA TRP A 125 -39.51 25.67 -20.52
C TRP A 125 -38.37 26.62 -20.17
N SER A 126 -37.82 26.46 -18.96
CA SER A 126 -36.71 27.26 -18.45
C SER A 126 -35.81 26.47 -17.49
N GLY A 127 -34.73 27.10 -17.03
CA GLY A 127 -33.70 26.50 -16.19
C GLY A 127 -32.51 25.96 -17.01
N ASP A 128 -31.38 25.74 -16.34
CA ASP A 128 -30.09 25.44 -17.00
C ASP A 128 -30.10 24.17 -17.86
N ALA A 129 -30.98 23.22 -17.57
CA ALA A 129 -31.19 21.98 -18.32
C ALA A 129 -32.60 21.89 -18.93
N CYS A 130 -33.35 23.00 -19.04
CA CYS A 130 -34.76 23.02 -19.49
C CYS A 130 -35.67 22.12 -18.65
N GLN A 131 -35.41 22.07 -17.35
CA GLN A 131 -36.10 21.21 -16.39
C GLN A 131 -37.35 21.84 -15.78
N LEU A 132 -37.53 23.15 -15.92
CA LEU A 132 -38.62 23.89 -15.30
C LEU A 132 -39.71 24.16 -16.33
N GLN A 133 -40.95 23.84 -15.96
CA GLN A 133 -42.11 24.17 -16.75
C GLN A 133 -42.67 25.52 -16.30
N GLU A 134 -42.80 26.49 -17.22
CA GLU A 134 -43.29 27.84 -16.90
C GLU A 134 -44.76 27.84 -16.45
N GLU A 135 -45.59 26.98 -17.06
CA GLU A 135 -46.99 26.78 -16.68
C GLU A 135 -47.21 25.42 -16.01
N CYS A 136 -47.53 25.43 -14.71
CA CYS A 136 -47.65 24.20 -13.95
C CYS A 136 -49.05 23.57 -14.00
N ASN A 137 -49.15 22.39 -14.63
CA ASN A 137 -50.38 21.59 -14.69
C ASN A 137 -50.55 20.60 -13.52
N LEU A 138 -49.66 20.64 -12.52
CA LEU A 138 -49.67 19.72 -11.38
C LEU A 138 -50.27 20.36 -10.12
N SER A 139 -50.93 19.54 -9.30
CA SER A 139 -51.33 19.97 -7.96
C SER A 139 -50.11 20.17 -7.05
N LYS A 140 -50.19 21.11 -6.09
CA LYS A 140 -49.10 21.36 -5.12
C LYS A 140 -48.59 20.08 -4.43
N LYS A 141 -49.51 19.17 -4.11
CA LYS A 141 -49.17 17.89 -3.48
C LYS A 141 -48.38 16.99 -4.44
N LYS A 142 -48.86 16.82 -5.67
CA LYS A 142 -48.20 15.97 -6.67
C LYS A 142 -46.84 16.53 -7.10
N SER A 143 -46.75 17.85 -7.26
CA SER A 143 -45.48 18.56 -7.49
C SER A 143 -44.47 18.26 -6.37
N LYS A 144 -44.87 18.42 -5.09
CA LYS A 144 -43.97 18.21 -3.96
C LYS A 144 -43.51 16.75 -3.80
N GLU A 145 -44.32 15.77 -4.19
CA GLU A 145 -43.91 14.36 -4.18
C GLU A 145 -42.81 14.06 -5.21
N LEU A 146 -42.86 14.67 -6.40
CA LEU A 146 -41.86 14.46 -7.44
C LEU A 146 -40.49 15.07 -7.09
N CYS A 147 -40.47 16.07 -6.22
CA CYS A 147 -39.25 16.74 -5.76
C CYS A 147 -38.57 16.07 -4.56
N LYS A 148 -39.06 14.92 -4.08
CA LYS A 148 -38.46 14.22 -2.93
C LYS A 148 -37.37 13.27 -3.40
N ASN A 149 -36.21 13.34 -2.73
CA ASN A 149 -35.14 12.38 -2.89
C ASN A 149 -35.50 11.02 -2.22
N PRO A 150 -34.66 9.96 -2.35
CA PRO A 150 -34.92 8.65 -1.72
C PRO A 150 -35.07 8.69 -0.19
N GLN A 151 -34.54 9.73 0.47
CA GLN A 151 -34.65 9.95 1.92
C GLN A 151 -35.93 10.72 2.29
N GLY A 152 -36.78 11.07 1.32
CA GLY A 152 -38.03 11.80 1.51
C GLY A 152 -37.87 13.31 1.67
N VAL A 153 -36.66 13.85 1.47
CA VAL A 153 -36.35 15.27 1.61
C VAL A 153 -36.62 15.97 0.28
N VAL A 154 -37.38 17.05 0.32
CA VAL A 154 -37.71 17.85 -0.86
C VAL A 154 -36.52 18.74 -1.23
N CYS A 155 -36.00 18.59 -2.45
CA CYS A 155 -34.87 19.36 -3.00
C CYS A 155 -33.68 19.49 -2.04
N SER A 156 -33.40 18.43 -1.27
CA SER A 156 -32.32 18.36 -0.28
C SER A 156 -32.24 19.53 0.71
N LYS A 157 -33.34 20.29 0.87
CA LYS A 157 -33.41 21.57 1.61
C LYS A 157 -32.49 22.68 1.07
N ARG A 158 -32.00 22.57 -0.16
CA ARG A 158 -31.12 23.55 -0.84
C ARG A 158 -31.74 24.03 -2.15
N GLY A 159 -33.06 24.18 -2.14
CA GLY A 159 -33.81 24.57 -3.30
C GLY A 159 -35.31 24.60 -3.04
N SER A 160 -36.04 25.13 -3.99
CA SER A 160 -37.49 25.22 -4.01
C SER A 160 -38.09 24.29 -5.07
N CYS A 161 -39.23 23.67 -4.78
CA CYS A 161 -39.88 22.75 -5.70
C CYS A 161 -40.89 23.48 -6.59
N HIS A 162 -40.66 23.45 -7.90
CA HIS A 162 -41.51 24.06 -8.93
C HIS A 162 -41.94 23.01 -9.95
N CYS A 163 -43.26 22.75 -9.97
CA CYS A 163 -43.90 21.80 -10.87
C CYS A 163 -43.27 20.40 -10.98
N GLY A 164 -42.77 19.87 -9.86
CA GLY A 164 -42.15 18.55 -9.81
C GLY A 164 -40.66 18.52 -10.12
N SER A 165 -40.05 19.69 -10.35
CA SER A 165 -38.61 19.87 -10.50
C SER A 165 -38.06 20.76 -9.38
N CYS A 166 -36.81 20.52 -8.97
CA CYS A 166 -36.15 21.37 -7.99
C CYS A 166 -35.43 22.53 -8.67
N MET A 167 -35.66 23.74 -8.16
CA MET A 167 -34.89 24.95 -8.44
C MET A 167 -33.90 25.12 -7.30
N CYS A 168 -32.63 24.84 -7.56
CA CYS A 168 -31.60 24.89 -6.53
C CYS A 168 -31.30 26.34 -6.14
N ASP A 169 -30.95 26.52 -4.87
CA ASP A 169 -30.67 27.85 -4.33
C ASP A 169 -29.33 28.35 -4.89
N ASP A 170 -29.37 29.51 -5.56
CA ASP A 170 -28.18 30.19 -6.08
C ASP A 170 -27.98 31.53 -5.37
N SER A 171 -27.83 31.49 -4.05
CA SER A 171 -27.74 32.68 -3.21
C SER A 171 -26.53 33.58 -3.51
N ASP A 172 -25.48 33.01 -4.11
CA ASP A 172 -24.23 33.72 -4.44
C ASP A 172 -24.05 34.00 -5.95
N ASN A 173 -25.05 33.70 -6.79
CA ASN A 173 -24.94 33.73 -8.27
C ASN A 173 -23.75 32.92 -8.81
N ARG A 174 -23.39 31.83 -8.13
CA ARG A 174 -22.24 30.98 -8.46
C ARG A 174 -22.66 29.61 -8.99
N GLY A 175 -23.95 29.26 -8.90
CA GLY A 175 -24.50 28.01 -9.44
C GLY A 175 -23.90 26.74 -8.83
N LEU A 176 -23.43 26.79 -7.58
CA LEU A 176 -22.66 25.71 -6.94
C LEU A 176 -23.54 24.55 -6.44
N VAL A 177 -24.84 24.78 -6.27
CA VAL A 177 -25.77 23.72 -5.85
C VAL A 177 -26.50 23.18 -7.07
N THR A 178 -26.23 21.94 -7.42
CA THR A 178 -26.71 21.28 -8.63
C THR A 178 -27.36 19.92 -8.32
N GLY A 179 -27.91 19.26 -9.35
CA GLY A 179 -28.54 17.94 -9.23
C GLY A 179 -30.07 17.95 -9.26
N VAL A 180 -30.69 16.79 -9.48
CA VAL A 180 -32.14 16.63 -9.70
C VAL A 180 -32.94 17.04 -8.46
N PHE A 181 -32.35 16.81 -7.29
CA PHE A 181 -32.89 17.15 -5.98
C PHE A 181 -31.97 18.14 -5.24
N CYS A 182 -31.13 18.91 -5.94
CA CYS A 182 -30.16 19.83 -5.33
C CYS A 182 -29.23 19.16 -4.31
N GLU A 183 -28.82 17.94 -4.62
CA GLU A 183 -28.01 17.08 -3.77
C GLU A 183 -26.50 17.31 -3.91
N CYS A 184 -26.07 17.97 -4.99
CA CYS A 184 -24.67 18.23 -5.26
C CYS A 184 -24.29 19.63 -4.80
N ASP A 185 -23.15 19.72 -4.12
CA ASP A 185 -22.55 20.97 -3.69
C ASP A 185 -21.12 21.05 -4.23
N ASP A 186 -20.95 21.88 -5.24
CA ASP A 186 -19.70 22.07 -5.96
C ASP A 186 -18.77 23.08 -5.25
N SER A 187 -19.14 23.55 -4.06
CA SER A 187 -18.27 24.41 -3.23
C SER A 187 -16.96 23.71 -2.82
N GLU A 188 -16.94 22.37 -2.74
CA GLU A 188 -15.72 21.60 -2.43
C GLU A 188 -14.65 21.72 -3.53
N CYS A 189 -15.09 21.96 -4.77
CA CYS A 189 -14.21 22.20 -5.91
C CYS A 189 -13.67 23.63 -5.97
N LEU A 190 -14.20 24.54 -5.15
CA LEU A 190 -13.75 25.92 -5.10
C LEU A 190 -12.40 25.98 -4.39
N ASP A 191 -11.47 26.68 -5.00
CA ASP A 191 -10.23 27.07 -4.36
C ASP A 191 -10.47 28.38 -3.60
N GLU A 192 -10.25 28.38 -2.27
CA GLU A 192 -10.57 29.53 -1.41
C GLU A 192 -9.59 30.70 -1.62
N ASP A 193 -8.36 30.42 -2.07
CA ASP A 193 -7.30 31.41 -2.24
C ASP A 193 -7.42 32.14 -3.58
N THR A 194 -7.76 31.41 -4.64
CA THR A 194 -7.89 31.94 -6.01
C THR A 194 -9.34 32.27 -6.39
N GLY A 195 -10.31 31.66 -5.74
CA GLY A 195 -11.73 31.76 -6.06
C GLY A 195 -12.14 31.01 -7.33
N GLU A 196 -11.25 30.19 -7.90
CA GLU A 196 -11.49 29.43 -9.12
C GLU A 196 -12.03 28.02 -8.80
N VAL A 197 -12.95 27.52 -9.63
CA VAL A 197 -13.44 26.14 -9.53
C VAL A 197 -12.45 25.22 -10.24
N CYS A 198 -11.95 24.20 -9.54
CA CYS A 198 -10.95 23.26 -10.04
C CYS A 198 -9.73 23.97 -10.64
N GLY A 199 -9.23 25.00 -9.94
CA GLY A 199 -8.04 25.78 -10.32
C GLY A 199 -8.10 26.41 -11.71
N GLY A 200 -9.31 26.62 -12.25
CA GLY A 200 -9.51 27.12 -13.62
C GLY A 200 -9.11 26.12 -14.72
N HIS A 201 -8.79 24.89 -14.34
CA HIS A 201 -8.22 23.86 -15.22
C HIS A 201 -9.03 22.57 -15.22
N GLY A 202 -10.25 22.59 -14.69
CA GLY A 202 -11.14 21.43 -14.67
C GLY A 202 -12.61 21.83 -14.61
N GLN A 203 -13.47 20.82 -14.65
CA GLN A 203 -14.90 20.96 -14.42
C GLN A 203 -15.26 20.24 -13.13
N CYS A 204 -16.03 20.90 -12.25
CA CYS A 204 -16.55 20.26 -11.06
C CYS A 204 -17.82 19.48 -11.38
N TYR A 205 -17.93 18.26 -10.85
CA TYR A 205 -19.17 17.51 -10.83
C TYR A 205 -19.38 16.91 -9.45
N CYS A 206 -20.35 17.47 -8.72
CA CYS A 206 -20.77 16.98 -7.40
C CYS A 206 -19.59 16.86 -6.43
N GLY A 207 -18.83 17.94 -6.27
CA GLY A 207 -17.67 18.01 -5.37
C GLY A 207 -16.37 17.35 -5.89
N ASN A 208 -16.37 16.81 -7.12
CA ASN A 208 -15.18 16.19 -7.71
C ASN A 208 -14.70 16.95 -8.94
N CYS A 209 -13.40 17.28 -8.99
CA CYS A 209 -12.81 17.95 -10.15
C CYS A 209 -12.38 16.96 -11.23
N TYR A 210 -12.79 17.26 -12.46
CA TYR A 210 -12.42 16.54 -13.68
C TYR A 210 -11.48 17.43 -14.48
N CYS A 211 -10.19 17.13 -14.39
CA CYS A 211 -9.14 17.99 -14.92
C CYS A 211 -9.03 17.96 -16.44
N ALA A 212 -8.67 19.09 -17.02
CA ALA A 212 -8.27 19.22 -18.40
C ALA A 212 -6.98 18.42 -18.65
N ALA A 213 -6.79 17.98 -19.90
CA ALA A 213 -5.62 17.19 -20.27
C ALA A 213 -4.30 17.92 -19.93
N GLY A 214 -3.46 17.27 -19.11
CA GLY A 214 -2.20 17.84 -18.62
C GLY A 214 -2.30 18.44 -17.21
N TRP A 215 -3.49 18.49 -16.63
CA TRP A 215 -3.71 18.95 -15.25
C TRP A 215 -4.11 17.79 -14.34
N HIS A 216 -3.63 17.82 -13.11
CA HIS A 216 -3.76 16.78 -12.09
C HIS A 216 -3.90 17.42 -10.71
N GLY A 217 -4.21 16.59 -9.71
CA GLY A 217 -4.55 17.04 -8.36
C GLY A 217 -6.04 16.96 -8.13
N ASP A 218 -6.43 17.03 -6.86
CA ASP A 218 -7.84 16.92 -6.45
C ASP A 218 -8.63 18.18 -6.85
N LYS A 219 -7.94 19.30 -7.08
CA LYS A 219 -8.50 20.56 -7.58
C LYS A 219 -7.86 21.00 -8.91
N CYS A 220 -7.19 20.09 -9.63
CA CYS A 220 -6.53 20.36 -10.92
C CYS A 220 -5.43 21.43 -10.88
N GLU A 221 -4.75 21.55 -9.75
CA GLU A 221 -3.74 22.56 -9.46
C GLU A 221 -2.34 22.26 -10.03
N PHE A 222 -2.08 21.01 -10.45
CA PHE A 222 -0.76 20.57 -10.93
C PHE A 222 -0.72 20.37 -12.44
N GLN A 223 0.17 21.08 -13.13
CA GLN A 223 0.47 20.83 -14.54
C GLN A 223 1.52 19.72 -14.66
N CYS A 224 1.17 18.59 -15.29
CA CYS A 224 2.11 17.48 -15.50
C CYS A 224 2.17 17.05 -16.97
N ASP A 225 3.38 16.73 -17.43
CA ASP A 225 3.66 16.24 -18.79
C ASP A 225 3.29 14.76 -19.00
N ILE A 226 2.79 14.09 -17.97
CA ILE A 226 2.47 12.66 -17.98
C ILE A 226 0.98 12.42 -17.69
N SER A 227 0.45 11.28 -18.13
CA SER A 227 -0.97 10.94 -17.93
C SER A 227 -1.30 10.60 -16.47
N PRO A 228 -2.58 10.71 -16.02
CA PRO A 228 -2.95 10.41 -14.63
C PRO A 228 -2.64 8.96 -14.24
N TRP A 229 -2.82 8.03 -15.19
CA TRP A 229 -2.46 6.64 -15.02
C TRP A 229 -0.94 6.44 -14.86
N GLU A 230 -0.14 7.15 -15.68
CA GLU A 230 1.32 7.08 -15.63
C GLU A 230 1.85 7.64 -14.30
N SER A 231 1.29 8.77 -13.85
CA SER A 231 1.58 9.38 -12.55
C SER A 231 1.29 8.41 -11.41
N LYS A 232 0.07 7.85 -11.38
CA LYS A 232 -0.34 6.85 -10.38
C LYS A 232 0.59 5.63 -10.39
N ARG A 233 0.94 5.11 -11.56
CA ARG A 233 1.83 3.94 -11.71
C ARG A 233 3.22 4.18 -11.10
N ARG A 234 3.82 5.36 -11.33
CA ARG A 234 5.16 5.68 -10.81
C ARG A 234 5.18 5.81 -9.30
N CYS A 235 4.11 6.37 -8.73
CA CYS A 235 3.96 6.51 -7.28
C CYS A 235 3.44 5.24 -6.59
N THR A 236 3.14 4.16 -7.32
CA THR A 236 2.63 2.92 -6.71
C THR A 236 3.80 2.11 -6.17
N SER A 237 3.85 2.01 -4.85
CA SER A 237 4.78 1.18 -4.08
C SER A 237 4.60 -0.31 -4.38
N PRO A 238 5.60 -1.17 -4.08
CA PRO A 238 5.51 -2.62 -4.27
C PRO A 238 4.35 -3.30 -3.50
N ASP A 239 3.88 -2.68 -2.41
CA ASP A 239 2.72 -3.11 -1.63
C ASP A 239 1.38 -2.65 -2.22
N GLY A 240 1.40 -1.98 -3.38
CA GLY A 240 0.22 -1.51 -4.11
C GLY A 240 -0.35 -0.18 -3.60
N LYS A 241 0.31 0.48 -2.64
CA LYS A 241 -0.12 1.78 -2.10
C LYS A 241 0.49 2.93 -2.87
N ILE A 242 -0.14 4.09 -2.84
CA ILE A 242 0.42 5.32 -3.43
C ILE A 242 1.34 5.97 -2.39
N CYS A 243 2.62 6.13 -2.75
CA CYS A 243 3.67 6.66 -1.88
C CYS A 243 3.67 6.02 -0.48
N SER A 244 3.42 4.71 -0.41
CA SER A 244 3.33 3.92 0.83
C SER A 244 2.35 4.48 1.88
N ASN A 245 1.37 5.30 1.49
CA ASN A 245 0.51 6.13 2.36
C ASN A 245 1.29 7.08 3.30
N ARG A 246 2.53 7.41 2.95
CA ARG A 246 3.47 8.24 3.71
C ARG A 246 3.96 9.44 2.91
N GLY A 247 3.29 9.75 1.81
CA GLY A 247 3.56 10.93 0.99
C GLY A 247 2.42 11.23 0.05
N THR A 248 2.53 12.36 -0.63
CA THR A 248 1.62 12.79 -1.70
C THR A 248 2.26 12.55 -3.06
N CYS A 249 1.53 11.93 -3.98
CA CYS A 249 1.99 11.74 -5.35
C CYS A 249 1.68 12.98 -6.20
N VAL A 250 2.71 13.61 -6.77
CA VAL A 250 2.57 14.75 -7.67
C VAL A 250 3.36 14.46 -8.95
N CYS A 251 2.69 14.45 -10.10
CA CYS A 251 3.32 14.22 -11.41
C CYS A 251 4.22 12.97 -11.51
N GLY A 252 3.91 11.91 -10.76
CA GLY A 252 4.68 10.66 -10.75
C GLY A 252 5.88 10.66 -9.80
N GLU A 253 5.98 11.65 -8.94
CA GLU A 253 6.98 11.75 -7.87
C GLU A 253 6.29 11.79 -6.51
N CYS A 254 6.84 11.10 -5.53
CA CYS A 254 6.30 11.08 -4.18
C CYS A 254 6.98 12.14 -3.30
N ASN A 255 6.17 13.09 -2.80
CA ASN A 255 6.57 14.02 -1.75
C ASN A 255 6.31 13.37 -0.39
N CYS A 256 7.35 12.86 0.26
CA CYS A 256 7.22 12.17 1.54
C CYS A 256 6.92 13.16 2.67
N TYR A 257 6.08 12.74 3.62
CA TYR A 257 5.77 13.54 4.80
C TYR A 257 6.93 13.45 5.79
N ASP A 258 7.26 14.56 6.46
CA ASP A 258 8.29 14.60 7.50
C ASP A 258 7.84 13.95 8.83
N VAL A 259 6.55 13.58 8.92
CA VAL A 259 5.91 13.11 10.15
C VAL A 259 5.09 11.85 9.87
N ASP A 260 5.40 10.76 10.56
CA ASP A 260 4.58 9.54 10.56
C ASP A 260 3.26 9.86 11.30
N PRO A 261 2.08 9.32 10.89
CA PRO A 261 0.82 9.45 11.64
C PRO A 261 0.87 9.01 13.12
N SER A 262 1.96 8.36 13.56
CA SER A 262 2.26 8.05 14.96
C SER A 262 2.76 9.25 15.80
N GLY A 263 3.13 10.37 15.16
CA GLY A 263 3.62 11.59 15.82
C GLY A 263 5.12 11.59 16.12
N ASP A 264 5.85 10.54 15.73
CA ASP A 264 7.31 10.51 15.81
C ASP A 264 7.93 11.06 14.52
N TRP A 265 8.95 11.91 14.68
CA TRP A 265 9.77 12.45 13.59
C TRP A 265 10.63 11.32 13.00
N GLY A 266 10.64 11.19 11.68
CA GLY A 266 11.55 10.29 10.99
C GLY A 266 11.79 10.78 9.56
N ASP A 267 13.02 10.66 9.09
CA ASP A 267 13.41 10.99 7.71
C ASP A 267 12.77 9.96 6.76
N ILE A 268 11.49 10.14 6.41
CA ILE A 268 10.80 9.28 5.45
C ILE A 268 11.32 9.59 4.05
N HIS A 269 11.80 8.57 3.36
CA HIS A 269 12.43 8.73 2.05
C HIS A 269 12.21 7.49 1.15
N GLY A 270 12.75 7.54 -0.07
CA GLY A 270 12.57 6.53 -1.11
C GLY A 270 11.65 7.03 -2.23
N ASP A 271 11.74 6.40 -3.40
CA ASP A 271 11.00 6.83 -4.60
C ASP A 271 9.48 6.77 -4.38
N THR A 272 9.04 5.91 -3.45
CA THR A 272 7.64 5.73 -3.05
C THR A 272 7.42 5.88 -1.55
N CYS A 273 8.28 6.63 -0.85
CA CYS A 273 8.21 6.87 0.61
C CYS A 273 8.12 5.60 1.46
N GLU A 274 8.74 4.52 0.98
CA GLU A 274 8.71 3.19 1.60
C GLU A 274 9.73 3.03 2.74
N CYS A 275 10.58 4.04 2.97
CA CYS A 275 11.71 3.94 3.90
C CYS A 275 11.65 4.97 5.02
N ASP A 276 12.13 4.58 6.19
CA ASP A 276 12.44 5.46 7.33
C ASP A 276 13.65 4.89 8.10
N GLU A 277 14.18 5.64 9.09
CA GLU A 277 15.35 5.25 9.90
C GLU A 277 15.22 3.85 10.55
N ARG A 278 14.01 3.38 10.84
CA ARG A 278 13.77 2.07 11.47
C ARG A 278 14.05 0.93 10.50
N ASN A 279 14.01 1.16 9.19
CA ASN A 279 14.39 0.15 8.19
C ASN A 279 15.89 -0.16 8.22
N CYS A 280 16.71 0.68 8.86
CA CYS A 280 18.15 0.50 8.98
C CYS A 280 18.58 -0.28 10.21
N HIS A 281 17.64 -0.73 11.06
CA HIS A 281 17.94 -1.44 12.30
C HIS A 281 18.75 -2.75 12.10
N ALA A 282 18.60 -3.41 10.95
CA ALA A 282 19.41 -4.58 10.58
C ALA A 282 20.88 -4.24 10.25
N THR A 283 21.14 -2.99 9.86
CA THR A 283 22.47 -2.46 9.52
C THR A 283 23.17 -1.76 10.69
N TYR A 284 22.44 -1.53 11.78
CA TYR A 284 22.99 -1.05 13.04
C TYR A 284 23.99 -2.06 13.60
N ASP A 285 25.17 -1.57 13.96
CA ASP A 285 26.17 -2.33 14.70
C ASP A 285 26.23 -1.81 16.13
N ARG A 286 25.76 -2.65 17.07
CA ARG A 286 25.71 -2.34 18.50
C ARG A 286 27.09 -2.08 19.12
N TYR A 287 28.17 -2.58 18.51
CA TYR A 287 29.52 -2.42 19.06
C TYR A 287 30.22 -1.13 18.62
N THR A 288 29.80 -0.55 17.50
CA THR A 288 30.29 0.77 17.05
C THR A 288 29.28 1.87 17.32
N ASP A 289 28.05 1.53 17.69
CA ASP A 289 26.92 2.45 17.87
C ASP A 289 26.65 3.28 16.60
N ASP A 290 26.87 2.67 15.44
CA ASP A 290 26.77 3.31 14.12
C ASP A 290 25.99 2.42 13.15
N PHE A 291 25.30 3.06 12.20
CA PHE A 291 24.74 2.39 11.02
C PHE A 291 25.81 2.23 9.94
N CYS A 292 25.78 1.12 9.21
CA CYS A 292 26.73 0.86 8.12
C CYS A 292 28.21 1.03 8.57
N SER A 293 28.50 0.60 9.81
CA SER A 293 29.82 0.68 10.44
C SER A 293 30.46 2.09 10.39
N GLY A 294 29.66 3.16 10.27
CA GLY A 294 30.13 4.56 10.14
C GLY A 294 30.74 4.91 8.76
N HIS A 295 30.82 3.91 7.86
CA HIS A 295 31.49 3.99 6.57
C HIS A 295 30.53 3.98 5.38
N GLY A 296 29.23 4.12 5.62
CA GLY A 296 28.23 4.22 4.57
C GLY A 296 27.00 4.99 5.02
N GLN A 297 26.13 5.29 4.06
CA GLN A 297 24.80 5.83 4.31
C GLN A 297 23.77 4.71 4.11
N CYS A 298 22.85 4.55 5.06
CA CYS A 298 21.79 3.57 4.93
C CYS A 298 20.67 4.10 4.03
N ASN A 299 20.30 3.33 3.02
CA ASN A 299 19.19 3.59 2.13
C ASN A 299 18.27 2.36 2.16
N CYS A 300 17.12 2.46 2.83
CA CYS A 300 16.10 1.41 2.83
C CYS A 300 16.62 0.04 3.32
N GLY A 301 17.37 0.04 4.43
CA GLY A 301 17.95 -1.18 5.00
C GLY A 301 19.19 -1.72 4.27
N LYS A 302 19.71 -0.99 3.28
CA LYS A 302 20.95 -1.33 2.57
C LYS A 302 21.99 -0.22 2.69
N CYS A 303 23.23 -0.61 2.96
CA CYS A 303 24.33 0.35 3.08
C CYS A 303 24.90 0.73 1.71
N SER A 304 25.02 2.04 1.47
CA SER A 304 25.78 2.63 0.37
C SER A 304 27.14 3.07 0.89
N CYS A 305 28.18 2.31 0.58
CA CYS A 305 29.51 2.51 1.16
C CYS A 305 30.22 3.72 0.57
N LYS A 306 30.92 4.47 1.44
CA LYS A 306 31.83 5.54 1.04
C LYS A 306 33.00 4.95 0.24
N GLU A 307 33.63 5.77 -0.59
CA GLU A 307 34.76 5.35 -1.42
C GLU A 307 35.86 4.71 -0.56
N GLY A 308 36.34 3.53 -0.99
CA GLY A 308 37.33 2.76 -0.23
C GLY A 308 36.76 1.78 0.80
N TRP A 309 35.43 1.63 0.89
CA TRP A 309 34.77 0.65 1.78
C TRP A 309 33.86 -0.32 1.01
N THR A 310 33.69 -1.52 1.54
CA THR A 310 32.93 -2.63 0.94
C THR A 310 32.33 -3.54 2.04
N GLY A 311 31.51 -4.51 1.64
CA GLY A 311 30.71 -5.34 2.55
C GLY A 311 29.25 -4.90 2.62
N LYS A 312 28.39 -5.73 3.24
CA LYS A 312 26.93 -5.47 3.30
C LYS A 312 26.58 -4.32 4.25
N LYS A 313 27.42 -4.12 5.26
CA LYS A 313 27.36 -3.04 6.25
C LYS A 313 28.52 -2.05 6.08
N CYS A 314 29.24 -2.07 4.95
CA CYS A 314 30.46 -1.25 4.76
C CYS A 314 31.54 -1.53 5.80
N GLU A 315 31.58 -2.76 6.27
CA GLU A 315 32.42 -3.20 7.38
C GLU A 315 33.88 -3.38 6.97
N HIS A 316 34.21 -3.50 5.68
CA HIS A 316 35.55 -3.82 5.19
C HIS A 316 36.17 -2.70 4.34
N PRO A 317 37.48 -2.42 4.46
CA PRO A 317 38.18 -1.55 3.52
C PRO A 317 38.41 -2.26 2.18
N PHE A 318 38.27 -1.53 1.07
CA PHE A 318 38.44 -2.03 -0.30
C PHE A 318 39.87 -2.51 -0.59
N SER A 319 40.87 -1.85 0.02
CA SER A 319 42.27 -2.26 0.00
C SER A 319 42.76 -2.41 1.42
N CYS A 320 43.44 -3.52 1.73
CA CYS A 320 43.95 -3.73 3.09
C CYS A 320 45.27 -2.98 3.32
N PRO A 321 45.33 -1.99 4.22
CA PRO A 321 46.59 -1.31 4.56
C PRO A 321 47.48 -2.13 5.50
N LEU A 322 46.99 -3.27 6.02
CA LEU A 322 47.71 -4.11 6.98
C LEU A 322 48.48 -5.23 6.28
N SER A 323 49.62 -5.60 6.84
CA SER A 323 50.29 -6.85 6.46
C SER A 323 49.44 -8.06 6.87
N LEU A 324 49.60 -9.18 6.16
CA LEU A 324 48.87 -10.42 6.43
C LEU A 324 49.00 -10.85 7.90
N GLU A 325 50.20 -10.75 8.48
CA GLU A 325 50.47 -11.08 9.88
C GLU A 325 49.73 -10.15 10.85
N SER A 326 49.72 -8.84 10.58
CA SER A 326 49.02 -7.86 11.42
C SER A 326 47.49 -8.01 11.34
N SER A 327 46.99 -8.35 10.16
CA SER A 327 45.58 -8.71 9.94
C SER A 327 45.19 -9.93 10.77
N MET A 328 45.96 -11.02 10.68
CA MET A 328 45.68 -12.24 11.43
C MET A 328 45.76 -12.01 12.94
N LYS A 329 46.76 -11.28 13.42
CA LYS A 329 46.90 -10.94 14.86
C LYS A 329 45.67 -10.19 15.40
N LYS A 330 45.10 -9.27 14.61
CA LYS A 330 43.85 -8.59 14.99
C LYS A 330 42.65 -9.54 15.03
N CYS A 331 42.50 -10.39 14.02
CA CYS A 331 41.39 -11.35 13.95
C CYS A 331 41.46 -12.47 15.00
N HIS A 332 42.66 -12.80 15.49
CA HIS A 332 42.82 -13.69 16.63
C HIS A 332 42.27 -13.06 17.92
N GLY A 333 42.57 -11.78 18.15
CA GLY A 333 42.17 -11.08 19.37
C GLY A 333 42.62 -11.85 20.62
N THR A 334 41.66 -12.36 21.40
CA THR A 334 41.89 -13.18 22.61
C THR A 334 41.89 -14.70 22.34
N SER A 335 41.65 -15.12 21.11
CA SER A 335 41.53 -16.54 20.72
C SER A 335 42.81 -17.08 20.09
N ASN A 336 42.99 -18.39 20.23
CA ASN A 336 44.02 -19.16 19.54
C ASN A 336 43.66 -19.47 18.08
N LEU A 337 42.44 -19.12 17.64
CA LEU A 337 41.98 -19.27 16.26
C LEU A 337 41.50 -17.91 15.72
N PRO A 338 41.80 -17.57 14.45
CA PRO A 338 41.31 -16.35 13.83
C PRO A 338 39.78 -16.41 13.76
N CYS A 339 39.12 -15.33 14.19
CA CYS A 339 37.66 -15.24 14.22
C CYS A 339 36.98 -16.42 14.96
N PHE A 340 37.63 -16.91 16.04
CA PHE A 340 37.18 -18.07 16.84
C PHE A 340 36.92 -19.35 16.02
N GLY A 341 37.45 -19.45 14.79
CA GLY A 341 37.18 -20.55 13.87
C GLY A 341 35.77 -20.54 13.26
N ARG A 342 34.98 -19.49 13.48
CA ARG A 342 33.58 -19.34 13.02
C ARG A 342 33.39 -18.24 11.99
N GLY A 343 34.48 -17.67 11.47
CA GLY A 343 34.42 -16.57 10.53
C GLY A 343 35.65 -16.48 9.64
N GLN A 344 35.54 -15.64 8.61
CA GLN A 344 36.64 -15.31 7.72
C GLN A 344 37.29 -14.00 8.14
N CYS A 345 38.60 -14.00 8.31
CA CYS A 345 39.38 -12.80 8.58
C CYS A 345 39.71 -12.07 7.27
N LEU A 346 39.34 -10.80 7.18
CA LEU A 346 39.73 -9.89 6.10
C LEU A 346 40.24 -8.59 6.71
N CYS A 347 41.51 -8.26 6.47
CA CYS A 347 42.16 -7.04 6.95
C CYS A 347 42.01 -6.72 8.45
N GLY A 348 42.06 -7.73 9.31
CA GLY A 348 41.92 -7.56 10.75
C GLY A 348 40.48 -7.42 11.23
N GLN A 349 39.50 -7.66 10.36
CA GLN A 349 38.07 -7.71 10.68
C GLN A 349 37.51 -9.10 10.36
N CYS A 350 36.64 -9.60 11.24
CA CYS A 350 36.04 -10.92 11.11
C CYS A 350 34.65 -10.82 10.50
N THR A 351 34.38 -11.63 9.47
CA THR A 351 33.03 -11.87 8.95
C THR A 351 32.55 -13.21 9.47
N CYS A 352 31.53 -13.21 10.33
CA CYS A 352 31.01 -14.45 10.92
C CYS A 352 30.21 -15.27 9.91
N HIS A 353 30.30 -16.60 10.03
CA HIS A 353 29.65 -17.56 9.15
C HIS A 353 28.67 -18.46 9.91
N PRO A 354 27.58 -18.92 9.26
CA PRO A 354 27.23 -18.65 7.86
C PRO A 354 26.72 -17.21 7.64
N PRO A 355 27.03 -16.58 6.49
CA PRO A 355 26.71 -15.18 6.24
C PRO A 355 25.19 -14.98 6.20
N GLY A 356 24.68 -14.13 7.09
CA GLY A 356 23.25 -13.89 7.28
C GLY A 356 22.64 -14.57 8.52
N ASP A 357 23.40 -15.43 9.21
CA ASP A 357 23.02 -15.95 10.51
C ASP A 357 23.42 -14.95 11.61
N THR A 358 22.43 -14.30 12.23
CA THR A 358 22.67 -13.32 13.30
C THR A 358 23.05 -13.95 14.63
N ARG A 359 22.97 -15.28 14.77
CA ARG A 359 23.27 -16.00 16.01
C ARG A 359 24.76 -16.04 16.33
N ILE A 360 25.64 -15.93 15.33
CA ILE A 360 27.09 -15.81 15.55
C ILE A 360 27.49 -14.35 15.38
N HIS A 361 28.00 -13.75 16.45
CA HIS A 361 28.32 -12.33 16.50
C HIS A 361 29.54 -12.05 17.39
N GLY A 362 29.92 -10.77 17.49
CA GLY A 362 31.13 -10.32 18.17
C GLY A 362 32.24 -9.92 17.19
N LYS A 363 33.21 -9.13 17.67
CA LYS A 363 34.26 -8.53 16.82
C LYS A 363 35.18 -9.57 16.20
N ILE A 364 35.28 -10.73 16.84
CA ILE A 364 36.06 -11.89 16.41
C ILE A 364 35.20 -13.16 16.39
N CYS A 365 33.88 -13.03 16.20
CA CYS A 365 32.92 -14.14 16.15
C CYS A 365 32.93 -15.06 17.38
N GLU A 366 33.19 -14.47 18.54
CA GLU A 366 33.34 -15.14 19.82
C GLU A 366 32.00 -15.61 20.42
N CYS A 367 30.88 -15.02 20.01
CA CYS A 367 29.56 -15.28 20.57
C CYS A 367 28.73 -16.18 19.64
N ASP A 368 28.02 -17.14 20.22
CA ASP A 368 27.10 -18.04 19.53
C ASP A 368 25.81 -18.20 20.36
N ASP A 369 24.72 -17.60 19.88
CA ASP A 369 23.44 -17.56 20.58
C ASP A 369 22.77 -18.93 20.68
N ARG A 370 23.21 -19.93 19.89
CA ARG A 370 22.73 -21.31 20.00
C ARG A 370 23.05 -21.93 21.36
N GLN A 371 24.05 -21.40 22.06
CA GLN A 371 24.35 -21.82 23.43
C GLN A 371 23.31 -21.37 24.46
N CYS A 372 22.42 -20.46 24.07
CA CYS A 372 21.30 -19.95 24.85
C CYS A 372 19.94 -20.48 24.36
N GLU A 373 19.90 -21.38 23.38
CA GLU A 373 18.65 -21.98 22.90
C GLU A 373 18.11 -23.01 23.90
N ASN A 374 16.80 -23.05 24.08
CA ASN A 374 16.11 -24.13 24.78
C ASN A 374 15.89 -25.35 23.84
N MET A 375 15.27 -26.42 24.34
CA MET A 375 14.95 -27.62 23.57
C MET A 375 14.05 -27.35 22.35
N SER A 376 13.32 -26.23 22.35
CA SER A 376 12.45 -25.78 21.26
C SER A 376 13.16 -24.85 20.26
N GLY A 377 14.45 -24.55 20.47
CA GLY A 377 15.23 -23.63 19.63
C GLY A 377 15.03 -22.14 19.93
N GLU A 378 14.37 -21.79 21.04
CA GLU A 378 14.15 -20.39 21.44
C GLU A 378 15.31 -19.87 22.26
N VAL A 379 15.94 -18.78 21.79
CA VAL A 379 17.02 -18.11 22.52
C VAL A 379 16.47 -17.46 23.79
N CYS A 380 17.00 -17.86 24.94
CA CYS A 380 16.59 -17.37 26.25
C CYS A 380 15.06 -17.45 26.47
N GLY A 381 14.43 -18.53 25.98
CA GLY A 381 13.01 -18.78 26.13
C GLY A 381 12.10 -17.67 25.60
N GLY A 382 12.61 -16.81 24.70
CA GLY A 382 11.88 -15.64 24.18
C GLY A 382 11.78 -14.45 25.15
N HIS A 383 12.34 -14.55 26.36
CA HIS A 383 12.18 -13.57 27.44
C HIS A 383 13.50 -12.92 27.88
N GLY A 384 14.45 -12.83 26.95
CA GLY A 384 15.78 -12.29 27.21
C GLY A 384 16.59 -12.17 25.93
N TYR A 385 17.84 -11.74 26.08
CA TYR A 385 18.82 -11.80 25.00
C TYR A 385 20.05 -12.57 25.44
N CYS A 386 20.69 -13.27 24.50
CA CYS A 386 21.92 -14.01 24.78
C CYS A 386 23.11 -13.06 24.74
N SER A 387 23.88 -13.02 25.83
CA SER A 387 25.16 -12.35 25.92
C SER A 387 26.27 -13.41 25.96
N CYS A 388 26.66 -13.88 24.78
CA CYS A 388 27.79 -14.79 24.56
C CYS A 388 27.77 -16.02 25.48
N GLY A 389 26.68 -16.80 25.42
CA GLY A 389 26.47 -18.01 26.22
C GLY A 389 25.78 -17.79 27.56
N ARG A 390 25.38 -16.56 27.89
CA ARG A 390 24.59 -16.25 29.09
C ARG A 390 23.35 -15.44 28.76
N CYS A 391 22.18 -15.93 29.14
CA CYS A 391 20.94 -15.17 29.00
C CYS A 391 20.87 -14.00 29.98
N ILE A 392 20.53 -12.83 29.44
CA ILE A 392 20.14 -11.64 30.19
C ILE A 392 18.62 -11.51 30.08
N CYS A 393 17.93 -11.82 31.18
CA CYS A 393 16.49 -11.85 31.20
C CYS A 393 15.88 -10.47 31.26
N GLN A 394 14.74 -10.31 30.59
CA GLN A 394 13.90 -9.12 30.67
C GLN A 394 13.36 -8.95 32.09
N GLU A 395 12.88 -7.74 32.38
CA GLU A 395 12.23 -7.44 33.65
C GLU A 395 11.06 -8.40 33.88
N GLY A 396 10.93 -8.93 35.10
CA GLY A 396 9.92 -9.94 35.38
C GLY A 396 10.28 -11.38 34.98
N TRP A 397 11.46 -11.68 34.40
CA TRP A 397 11.87 -13.06 34.05
C TRP A 397 13.22 -13.46 34.64
N PHE A 398 13.40 -14.74 34.96
CA PHE A 398 14.64 -15.29 35.51
C PHE A 398 14.84 -16.77 35.16
N GLY A 399 16.01 -17.31 35.53
CA GLY A 399 16.43 -18.67 35.17
C GLY A 399 17.60 -18.65 34.17
N LYS A 400 18.22 -19.81 33.96
CA LYS A 400 19.38 -19.95 33.04
C LYS A 400 19.03 -19.54 31.61
N LEU A 401 17.80 -19.81 31.19
CA LEU A 401 17.25 -19.51 29.87
C LEU A 401 16.04 -18.57 29.98
N CYS A 402 15.92 -17.79 31.06
CA CYS A 402 14.80 -16.87 31.29
C CYS A 402 13.41 -17.53 31.25
N GLN A 403 13.34 -18.81 31.61
CA GLN A 403 12.14 -19.61 31.47
C GLN A 403 11.10 -19.39 32.60
N PHE A 404 11.46 -18.68 33.68
CA PHE A 404 10.58 -18.53 34.85
C PHE A 404 10.13 -17.07 35.02
N PRO A 405 8.82 -16.80 35.15
CA PRO A 405 8.31 -15.47 35.48
C PRO A 405 8.54 -15.16 36.97
N ARG A 406 8.89 -13.93 37.32
CA ARG A 406 9.12 -13.48 38.71
C ARG A 406 7.82 -13.24 39.46
N SER A 407 6.76 -12.84 38.77
CA SER A 407 5.43 -12.61 39.34
C SER A 407 4.51 -13.78 39.00
N CYS A 408 3.67 -14.17 39.95
CA CYS A 408 2.75 -15.28 39.77
C CYS A 408 1.36 -14.92 40.27
N ASP A 409 0.34 -15.34 39.53
CA ASP A 409 -1.07 -15.10 39.82
C ASP A 409 -1.65 -16.28 40.62
N MET A 410 -1.01 -16.60 41.74
CA MET A 410 -1.46 -17.63 42.70
C MET A 410 -0.90 -17.34 44.09
N SER A 411 -1.59 -17.80 45.13
CA SER A 411 -1.12 -17.61 46.50
C SER A 411 0.06 -18.55 46.82
N ASP A 412 0.92 -18.15 47.76
CA ASP A 412 2.02 -18.99 48.26
C ASP A 412 1.55 -20.37 48.72
N THR A 413 0.34 -20.47 49.28
CA THR A 413 -0.25 -21.74 49.70
C THR A 413 -0.59 -22.65 48.52
N GLN A 414 -1.22 -22.11 47.46
CA GLN A 414 -1.54 -22.86 46.25
C GLN A 414 -0.27 -23.30 45.50
N SER A 415 0.73 -22.41 45.43
CA SER A 415 2.02 -22.74 44.83
C SER A 415 2.71 -23.88 45.60
N ARG A 416 2.65 -23.89 46.92
CA ARG A 416 3.31 -24.91 47.75
C ARG A 416 2.67 -26.29 47.60
N GLU A 417 1.34 -26.35 47.60
CA GLU A 417 0.59 -27.60 47.44
C GLU A 417 0.95 -28.35 46.14
N LEU A 418 1.25 -27.61 45.06
CA LEU A 418 1.60 -28.20 43.77
C LEU A 418 3.03 -28.77 43.71
N CYS A 419 3.94 -28.30 44.57
CA CYS A 419 5.34 -28.73 44.63
C CYS A 419 5.63 -29.76 45.73
N GLU A 420 4.62 -30.09 46.54
CA GLU A 420 4.73 -31.03 47.65
C GLU A 420 4.57 -32.46 47.14
N THR A 421 5.57 -33.31 47.40
CA THR A 421 5.50 -34.74 47.08
C THR A 421 4.65 -35.50 48.11
N SER A 422 4.27 -36.75 47.82
CA SER A 422 3.44 -37.60 48.71
C SER A 422 4.00 -37.77 50.13
N ASP A 423 5.30 -37.56 50.30
CA ASP A 423 6.02 -37.66 51.58
C ASP A 423 6.07 -36.33 52.35
N GLY A 424 5.39 -35.28 51.87
CA GLY A 424 5.36 -33.95 52.48
C GLY A 424 6.63 -33.13 52.27
N VAL A 425 7.48 -33.54 51.32
CA VAL A 425 8.74 -32.87 51.00
C VAL A 425 8.59 -32.05 49.73
N PHE A 426 8.90 -30.76 49.80
CA PHE A 426 8.87 -29.87 48.64
C PHE A 426 10.06 -30.13 47.72
N CYS A 427 9.80 -30.36 46.42
CA CYS A 427 10.83 -30.54 45.39
C CYS A 427 11.94 -31.52 45.79
N SER A 428 11.54 -32.64 46.42
CA SER A 428 12.44 -33.71 46.90
C SER A 428 13.58 -33.23 47.81
N GLY A 429 13.48 -32.02 48.38
CA GLY A 429 14.56 -31.37 49.14
C GLY A 429 15.77 -30.93 48.33
N LYS A 430 15.75 -31.10 47.00
CA LYS A 430 16.85 -30.79 46.07
C LYS A 430 16.57 -29.54 45.21
N GLY A 431 15.47 -28.83 45.47
CA GLY A 431 15.07 -27.63 44.72
C GLY A 431 14.23 -26.65 45.54
N SER A 432 13.81 -25.58 44.89
CA SER A 432 12.89 -24.57 45.45
C SER A 432 11.62 -24.51 44.63
N CYS A 433 10.46 -24.46 45.30
CA CYS A 433 9.18 -24.28 44.62
C CYS A 433 8.99 -22.82 44.21
N HIS A 434 8.62 -22.59 42.96
CA HIS A 434 8.24 -21.29 42.43
C HIS A 434 6.99 -21.45 41.56
N CYS A 435 5.86 -20.95 42.03
CA CYS A 435 4.60 -20.87 41.29
C CYS A 435 4.06 -22.22 40.83
N GLY A 436 4.11 -23.19 41.75
CA GLY A 436 3.67 -24.55 41.53
C GLY A 436 4.65 -25.41 40.72
N GLN A 437 5.85 -24.91 40.42
CA GLN A 437 6.88 -25.66 39.71
C GLN A 437 8.19 -25.73 40.51
N CYS A 438 8.81 -26.89 40.54
CA CYS A 438 10.10 -27.07 41.21
C CYS A 438 11.26 -26.58 40.34
N ILE A 439 12.07 -25.68 40.90
CA ILE A 439 13.34 -25.23 40.34
C ILE A 439 14.46 -25.99 41.04
N CYS A 440 15.07 -26.96 40.35
CA CYS A 440 16.14 -27.79 40.90
C CYS A 440 17.43 -27.00 41.10
N ASN A 441 18.19 -27.36 42.15
CA ASN A 441 19.35 -26.59 42.58
C ASN A 441 20.45 -26.57 41.50
N PRO A 442 20.82 -25.38 40.96
CA PRO A 442 21.75 -25.29 39.83
C PRO A 442 23.20 -25.64 40.17
N LYS A 443 23.54 -25.82 41.46
CA LYS A 443 24.87 -26.34 41.87
C LYS A 443 25.04 -27.83 41.57
N ASP A 444 23.93 -28.54 41.39
CA ASP A 444 23.86 -29.98 41.22
C ASP A 444 23.26 -30.27 39.84
N TRP A 445 24.04 -30.08 38.77
CA TRP A 445 23.58 -30.14 37.36
C TRP A 445 22.98 -31.48 36.92
N TRP A 446 23.15 -32.51 37.73
CA TRP A 446 22.62 -33.86 37.58
C TRP A 446 21.24 -34.04 38.26
N VAL A 447 20.69 -33.03 38.94
CA VAL A 447 19.37 -33.11 39.55
C VAL A 447 18.30 -32.57 38.59
N SER A 448 17.32 -33.41 38.26
CA SER A 448 16.26 -33.13 37.28
C SER A 448 14.91 -33.74 37.72
N GLY A 449 13.86 -33.61 36.91
CA GLY A 449 12.50 -34.08 37.21
C GLY A 449 11.52 -32.98 37.61
N GLU A 450 10.22 -33.29 37.63
CA GLU A 450 9.13 -32.34 37.92
C GLU A 450 9.15 -31.87 39.38
N TYR A 451 9.65 -32.73 40.27
CA TYR A 451 9.83 -32.51 41.70
C TYR A 451 11.30 -32.61 42.12
N CYS A 452 12.26 -32.47 41.20
CA CYS A 452 13.70 -32.62 41.46
C CYS A 452 14.10 -33.96 42.10
N GLU A 453 13.34 -35.00 41.78
CA GLU A 453 13.46 -36.36 42.29
C GLU A 453 14.59 -37.15 41.62
N CYS A 454 14.95 -36.80 40.39
CA CYS A 454 15.97 -37.48 39.62
C CYS A 454 17.35 -36.95 39.96
N ASP A 455 18.31 -37.84 40.22
CA ASP A 455 19.71 -37.50 40.50
C ASP A 455 20.61 -38.40 39.67
N ASP A 456 21.22 -37.85 38.62
CA ASP A 456 21.99 -38.65 37.66
C ASP A 456 23.26 -39.24 38.25
N ARG A 457 23.61 -38.91 39.51
CA ARG A 457 24.69 -39.59 40.25
C ARG A 457 24.28 -40.96 40.76
N GLU A 458 22.98 -41.24 40.84
CA GLU A 458 22.38 -42.51 41.25
C GLU A 458 22.35 -43.53 40.11
N CYS A 459 22.59 -43.10 38.85
CA CYS A 459 22.82 -44.01 37.73
C CYS A 459 24.07 -44.88 37.92
N ASP A 460 24.00 -46.09 37.39
CA ASP A 460 25.09 -47.07 37.47
C ASP A 460 26.38 -46.54 36.81
N LYS A 461 27.49 -46.85 37.47
CA LYS A 461 28.84 -46.42 37.07
C LYS A 461 29.71 -47.63 36.86
N HIS A 462 30.46 -47.62 35.77
CA HIS A 462 31.55 -48.57 35.54
C HIS A 462 32.83 -47.77 35.26
N ASP A 463 33.94 -48.14 35.91
CA ASP A 463 35.21 -47.39 35.91
C ASP A 463 35.10 -45.89 36.29
N GLY A 464 34.15 -45.56 37.17
CA GLY A 464 33.96 -44.20 37.68
C GLY A 464 33.22 -43.25 36.74
N LEU A 465 32.77 -43.72 35.57
CA LEU A 465 31.99 -42.96 34.59
C LEU A 465 30.51 -43.39 34.64
N VAL A 466 29.60 -42.42 34.75
CA VAL A 466 28.15 -42.63 34.66
C VAL A 466 27.81 -43.11 33.25
N CYS A 467 27.09 -44.22 33.15
CA CYS A 467 26.74 -44.87 31.87
C CYS A 467 27.95 -45.06 30.94
N THR A 468 29.16 -45.21 31.50
CA THR A 468 30.46 -45.30 30.81
C THR A 468 30.76 -44.21 29.76
N GLY A 469 29.95 -43.14 29.70
CA GLY A 469 29.97 -42.16 28.61
C GLY A 469 29.38 -42.65 27.29
N ASN A 470 28.78 -43.86 27.25
CA ASN A 470 28.19 -44.49 26.06
C ASN A 470 26.65 -44.55 26.11
N GLY A 471 26.08 -43.75 26.99
CA GLY A 471 24.64 -43.60 27.18
C GLY A 471 24.37 -42.32 27.96
N PHE A 472 23.12 -41.95 28.07
CA PHE A 472 22.70 -40.86 28.94
C PHE A 472 21.93 -41.41 30.14
N CYS A 473 22.11 -40.79 31.30
CA CYS A 473 21.35 -41.14 32.48
C CYS A 473 19.94 -40.56 32.36
N ASN A 474 18.94 -41.41 32.53
CA ASN A 474 17.54 -41.01 32.66
C ASN A 474 17.04 -41.47 34.03
N CYS A 475 17.08 -40.58 35.01
CA CYS A 475 16.50 -40.76 36.35
C CYS A 475 16.88 -42.10 37.01
N GLY A 476 18.18 -42.37 37.15
CA GLY A 476 18.71 -43.58 37.80
C GLY A 476 18.83 -44.81 36.90
N THR A 477 18.43 -44.73 35.62
CA THR A 477 18.64 -45.78 34.62
C THR A 477 19.48 -45.25 33.45
N CYS A 478 20.48 -46.01 32.99
CA CYS A 478 21.23 -45.65 31.80
C CYS A 478 20.49 -46.04 30.52
N GLU A 479 20.23 -45.06 29.66
CA GLU A 479 19.78 -45.28 28.29
C GLU A 479 20.99 -45.34 27.36
N CYS A 480 21.32 -46.55 26.90
CA CYS A 480 22.50 -46.80 26.11
C CYS A 480 22.32 -46.37 24.66
N TRP A 481 23.38 -45.80 24.09
CA TRP A 481 23.41 -45.50 22.66
C TRP A 481 23.48 -46.79 21.83
N ASP A 482 23.05 -46.70 20.57
CA ASP A 482 22.99 -47.85 19.67
C ASP A 482 24.32 -48.64 19.64
N GLY A 483 24.22 -49.94 19.90
CA GLY A 483 25.39 -50.84 19.97
C GLY A 483 25.98 -51.01 21.37
N TRP A 484 25.49 -50.31 22.39
CA TRP A 484 25.87 -50.50 23.80
C TRP A 484 24.73 -51.09 24.63
N THR A 485 25.06 -51.93 25.61
CA THR A 485 24.13 -52.56 26.56
C THR A 485 24.81 -52.77 27.92
N GLY A 486 24.09 -53.36 28.89
CA GLY A 486 24.50 -53.40 30.29
C GLY A 486 23.86 -52.28 31.11
N ASN A 487 23.90 -52.40 32.43
CA ASN A 487 23.20 -51.47 33.33
C ASN A 487 23.88 -50.09 33.38
N ALA A 488 25.18 -50.02 33.07
CA ALA A 488 25.96 -48.80 32.92
C ALA A 488 26.43 -48.60 31.46
N CYS A 489 25.78 -49.23 30.48
CA CYS A 489 26.18 -49.21 29.05
C CYS A 489 27.62 -49.66 28.79
N GLU A 490 28.13 -50.58 29.62
CA GLU A 490 29.51 -51.02 29.65
C GLU A 490 29.84 -52.13 28.63
N ILE A 491 28.83 -52.69 27.96
CA ILE A 491 28.96 -53.83 27.05
C ILE A 491 28.69 -53.37 25.61
N TRP A 492 29.69 -53.41 24.74
CA TRP A 492 29.51 -53.21 23.29
C TRP A 492 29.00 -54.51 22.62
N VAL A 493 27.93 -54.39 21.84
CA VAL A 493 27.29 -55.48 21.08
C VAL A 493 27.29 -55.26 19.57
N GLY A 494 27.91 -54.18 19.09
CA GLY A 494 28.09 -53.96 17.66
C GLY A 494 29.04 -54.97 17.02
N ALA A 495 28.70 -55.44 15.82
CA ALA A 495 29.64 -56.22 15.00
C ALA A 495 30.82 -55.31 14.61
N GLU A 496 32.05 -55.75 14.86
CA GLU A 496 33.26 -55.06 14.38
C GLU A 496 33.17 -54.82 12.87
N TYR A 497 33.26 -53.55 12.45
CA TYR A 497 33.74 -53.14 11.14
C TYR A 497 34.44 -51.78 11.23
#